data_AF-A0A0S8CHD1-F1
#
_entry.id   AF-A0A0S8CHD1-F1
#
_cell.length_a   1.000
_cell.length_b   1.000
_cell.length_c   1.000
_cell.angle_alpha   90.00
_cell.angle_beta   90.00
_cell.angle_gamma   90.00
#
_symmetry.space_group_name_H-M   'P 1'
#
loop_
_entity.id
_entity.type
_entity.pdbx_description
1 polymer ?
#
loop_
_entity_poly.entity_id
_entity_poly.type
_entity_poly.pdbx_seq_one_letter_code
_entity_poly.pdbx_strand_id
1 'polypeptide(L)'
;MMSRYVGLGVLLLIIGIFCCPRGVLKAEDSIDRQFPVDLERELESLERDGTAYSKDPDRLLRLASLYLDLGYGGYVEREKKVAAFQEGARVAQKALDLRESSADAHFLYAANLGSAAELQG
;
A
#
# COMPACT_ATOMS: atom_id res chain seq x y z
N MET A 1 20.79 20.90 -52.04
CA MET A 1 19.86 19.76 -52.23
C MET A 1 20.66 18.62 -52.84
N MET A 2 20.59 17.42 -52.25
CA MET A 2 21.19 16.14 -52.68
C MET A 2 22.71 15.93 -52.42
N SER A 3 23.02 15.33 -51.28
CA SER A 3 24.20 14.46 -51.12
C SER A 3 23.70 13.02 -50.94
N ARG A 4 24.05 12.15 -51.89
CA ARG A 4 23.69 10.73 -51.95
C ARG A 4 24.91 9.89 -51.56
N TYR A 5 24.63 8.65 -51.16
CA TYR A 5 25.56 7.53 -50.84
C TYR A 5 25.96 7.41 -49.37
N VAL A 6 24.99 7.00 -48.55
CA VAL A 6 25.24 6.23 -47.33
C VAL A 6 25.59 4.80 -47.75
N GLY A 7 26.78 4.37 -47.36
CA GLY A 7 27.36 3.07 -47.67
C GLY A 7 26.54 1.91 -47.14
N LEU A 8 26.35 0.96 -48.03
CA LEU A 8 25.90 -0.41 -47.82
C LEU A 8 26.83 -1.10 -46.81
N GLY A 9 26.32 -1.43 -45.63
CA GLY A 9 27.06 -2.13 -44.58
C GLY A 9 26.15 -3.12 -43.86
N VAL A 10 25.79 -4.20 -44.57
CA VAL A 10 25.13 -5.38 -44.02
C VAL A 10 26.14 -6.08 -43.11
N LEU A 11 25.86 -6.14 -41.80
CA LEU A 11 26.38 -7.22 -40.96
C LEU A 11 25.33 -7.61 -39.92
N LEU A 12 24.61 -8.67 -40.27
CA LEU A 12 23.78 -9.48 -39.39
C LEU A 12 24.63 -10.04 -38.24
N LEU A 13 24.29 -9.73 -37.00
CA LEU A 13 24.77 -10.46 -35.83
C LEU A 13 23.61 -11.25 -35.23
N ILE A 14 23.51 -12.49 -35.69
CA ILE A 14 22.51 -13.48 -35.32
C ILE A 14 23.17 -14.44 -34.32
N ILE A 15 22.57 -14.55 -33.14
CA ILE A 15 22.56 -15.71 -32.20
C ILE A 15 23.87 -16.01 -31.46
N GLY A 16 23.89 -15.58 -30.19
CA GLY A 16 24.64 -16.20 -29.10
C GLY A 16 23.67 -16.63 -27.99
N ILE A 17 22.81 -17.61 -28.30
CA ILE A 17 22.01 -18.34 -27.30
C ILE A 17 22.92 -19.39 -26.65
N PHE A 18 22.72 -19.59 -25.35
CA PHE A 18 23.13 -20.74 -24.53
C PHE A 18 24.48 -20.69 -23.79
N CYS A 19 24.46 -20.19 -22.54
CA CYS A 19 24.90 -21.00 -21.40
C CYS A 19 24.41 -20.36 -20.08
N CYS A 20 23.19 -20.71 -19.66
CA CYS A 20 22.79 -20.59 -18.27
C CYS A 20 23.53 -21.67 -17.46
N PRO A 21 23.86 -21.41 -16.19
CA PRO A 21 23.07 -22.10 -15.19
C PRO A 21 22.25 -21.11 -14.38
N ARG A 22 20.94 -21.36 -14.46
CA ARG A 22 19.88 -20.90 -13.58
C ARG A 22 20.29 -21.05 -12.12
N GLY A 23 20.23 -19.94 -11.39
CA GLY A 23 20.40 -19.93 -9.94
C GLY A 23 19.91 -18.62 -9.33
N VAL A 24 18.82 -18.05 -9.84
CA VAL A 24 18.20 -16.85 -9.27
C VAL A 24 16.69 -17.04 -9.32
N LEU A 25 16.01 -16.60 -8.25
CA LEU A 25 14.56 -16.57 -7.98
C LEU A 25 14.00 -17.75 -7.17
N LYS A 26 14.11 -17.66 -5.84
CA LYS A 26 13.07 -18.17 -4.92
C LYS A 26 13.20 -17.56 -3.51
N ALA A 27 13.05 -16.24 -3.37
CA ALA A 27 13.01 -15.59 -2.05
C ALA A 27 12.07 -14.37 -1.94
N GLU A 28 11.64 -13.76 -3.05
CA GLU A 28 10.74 -12.58 -3.00
C GLU A 28 9.27 -12.94 -2.72
N ASP A 29 8.79 -14.09 -3.18
CA ASP A 29 7.36 -14.48 -3.12
C ASP A 29 6.85 -14.88 -1.71
N SER A 30 7.74 -14.98 -0.72
CA SER A 30 7.36 -15.26 0.67
C SER A 30 7.24 -14.00 1.52
N ILE A 31 7.99 -12.94 1.22
CA ILE A 31 7.96 -11.69 2.00
C ILE A 31 6.70 -10.90 1.69
N ASP A 32 6.33 -10.79 0.41
CA ASP A 32 5.11 -10.07 -0.02
C ASP A 32 3.82 -10.73 0.49
N ARG A 33 3.80 -12.06 0.66
CA ARG A 33 2.63 -12.77 1.23
C ARG A 33 2.55 -12.68 2.75
N GLN A 34 3.66 -12.47 3.44
CA GLN A 34 3.69 -12.37 4.89
C GLN A 34 3.16 -11.01 5.37
N PHE A 35 3.43 -9.95 4.61
CA PHE A 35 3.07 -8.58 4.97
C PHE A 35 1.56 -8.36 5.20
N PRO A 36 0.63 -8.78 4.31
CA PRO A 36 -0.81 -8.67 4.55
C PRO A 36 -1.28 -9.41 5.80
N VAL A 37 -0.74 -10.61 6.03
CA VAL A 37 -1.14 -11.46 7.16
C VAL A 37 -0.70 -10.84 8.49
N ASP A 38 0.47 -10.21 8.52
CA ASP A 38 0.97 -9.56 9.74
C ASP A 38 0.14 -8.31 10.08
N LEU A 39 -0.31 -7.54 9.08
CA LEU A 39 -1.23 -6.41 9.29
C LEU A 39 -2.60 -6.85 9.83
N GLU A 40 -3.17 -7.93 9.30
CA GLU A 40 -4.45 -8.46 9.80
C GLU A 40 -4.35 -8.95 11.25
N ARG A 41 -3.26 -9.63 11.61
CA ARG A 41 -3.01 -10.04 13.00
C ARG A 41 -2.86 -8.85 13.94
N GLU A 42 -2.17 -7.81 13.48
CA GLU A 42 -2.02 -6.57 14.24
C GLU A 42 -3.39 -5.90 14.44
N LEU A 43 -4.24 -5.89 13.40
CA LEU A 43 -5.58 -5.33 13.48
C LEU A 43 -6.42 -6.08 14.50
N GLU A 44 -6.45 -7.40 14.41
CA GLU A 44 -7.17 -8.25 15.37
C GLU A 44 -6.69 -8.01 16.81
N SER A 45 -5.38 -7.83 17.01
CA SER A 45 -4.83 -7.52 18.34
C SER A 45 -5.32 -6.17 18.85
N LEU A 46 -5.25 -5.12 18.03
CA LEU A 46 -5.68 -3.78 18.43
C LEU A 46 -7.19 -3.70 18.69
N GLU A 47 -7.99 -4.43 17.91
CA GLU A 47 -9.45 -4.53 18.09
C GLU A 47 -9.81 -5.28 19.37
N ARG A 48 -9.17 -6.42 19.66
CA ARG A 48 -9.36 -7.16 20.91
C ARG A 48 -9.00 -6.33 22.15
N ASP A 49 -7.97 -5.52 22.04
CA ASP A 49 -7.54 -4.59 23.10
C ASP A 49 -8.46 -3.37 23.22
N GLY A 50 -9.54 -3.28 22.42
CA GLY A 50 -10.52 -2.21 22.47
C GLY A 50 -9.98 -0.87 22.01
N THR A 51 -8.95 -0.85 21.15
CA THR A 51 -8.26 0.37 20.74
C THR A 51 -9.20 1.38 20.08
N ALA A 52 -10.20 0.93 19.32
CA ALA A 52 -11.23 1.79 18.75
C ALA A 52 -12.02 2.61 19.81
N TYR A 53 -12.08 2.14 21.05
CA TYR A 53 -12.73 2.80 22.18
C TYR A 53 -11.79 3.62 23.07
N SER A 54 -10.48 3.57 22.80
CA SER A 54 -9.46 4.32 23.52
C SER A 54 -9.79 5.82 23.62
N LYS A 55 -9.35 6.43 24.73
CA LYS A 55 -9.28 7.89 24.93
C LYS A 55 -7.88 8.45 24.73
N ASP A 56 -6.93 7.58 24.40
CA ASP A 56 -5.57 7.94 24.00
C ASP A 56 -5.54 8.17 22.48
N PRO A 57 -5.28 9.41 22.01
CA PRO A 57 -5.21 9.73 20.59
C PRO A 57 -4.14 8.93 19.85
N ASP A 58 -2.99 8.64 20.47
CA ASP A 58 -1.87 7.98 19.78
C ASP A 58 -2.22 6.52 19.46
N ARG A 59 -2.98 5.86 20.34
CA ARG A 59 -3.53 4.53 20.07
C ARG A 59 -4.55 4.54 18.92
N LEU A 60 -5.39 5.57 18.85
CA LEU A 60 -6.35 5.73 17.75
C LEU A 60 -5.63 5.99 16.42
N LEU A 61 -4.59 6.83 16.41
CA LEU A 61 -3.78 7.09 15.23
C LEU A 61 -3.09 5.84 14.72
N ARG A 62 -2.58 5.01 15.62
CA ARG A 62 -2.00 3.70 15.26
C ARG A 62 -3.00 2.80 14.54
N LEU A 63 -4.22 2.72 15.06
CA LEU A 63 -5.29 1.94 14.44
C LEU A 63 -5.73 2.53 13.08
N ALA A 64 -5.85 3.86 12.98
CA ALA A 64 -6.20 4.53 11.72
C ALA A 64 -5.13 4.36 10.63
N SER A 65 -3.85 4.39 11.01
CA SER A 65 -2.73 4.10 10.11
C SER A 65 -2.78 2.66 9.60
N LEU A 66 -3.06 1.70 10.49
CA LEU A 66 -3.13 0.30 10.11
C LEU A 66 -4.25 0.03 9.09
N TYR A 67 -5.41 0.67 9.25
CA TYR A 67 -6.48 0.60 8.24
C TYR A 67 -6.05 1.19 6.88
N LEU A 68 -5.28 2.28 6.89
CA LEU A 68 -4.74 2.85 5.66
C LEU A 68 -3.77 1.89 4.97
N ASP A 69 -2.87 1.26 5.74
CA ASP A 69 -1.90 0.27 5.25
C ASP A 69 -2.61 -0.98 4.68
N LEU A 70 -3.65 -1.46 5.37
CA LEU A 70 -4.50 -2.55 4.87
C LEU A 70 -5.20 -2.19 3.56
N GLY A 71 -5.74 -0.97 3.43
CA GLY A 71 -6.39 -0.54 2.20
C GLY A 71 -5.42 -0.43 1.01
N TYR A 72 -4.18 0.00 1.23
CA TYR A 72 -3.18 0.08 0.16
C TYR A 72 -2.55 -1.26 -0.19
N GLY A 73 -2.06 -2.00 0.81
CA GLY A 73 -1.22 -3.19 0.62
C GLY A 73 -1.74 -4.48 1.23
N GLY A 74 -2.73 -4.43 2.12
CA GLY A 74 -3.27 -5.63 2.78
C GLY A 74 -4.39 -6.33 2.01
N TYR A 75 -5.35 -5.58 1.50
CA TYR A 75 -6.53 -6.11 0.82
C TYR A 75 -6.41 -6.03 -0.70
N VAL A 76 -7.05 -6.97 -1.39
CA VAL A 76 -7.11 -6.99 -2.86
C VAL A 76 -8.51 -6.57 -3.33
N GLU A 77 -9.53 -7.04 -2.64
CA GLU A 77 -10.93 -6.80 -2.96
C GLU A 77 -11.30 -5.33 -2.70
N ARG A 78 -11.88 -4.68 -3.71
CA ARG A 78 -12.25 -3.25 -3.65
C ARG A 78 -13.13 -2.95 -2.44
N GLU A 79 -14.08 -3.82 -2.16
CA GLU A 79 -15.02 -3.65 -1.06
C GLU A 79 -14.30 -3.66 0.29
N LYS A 80 -13.31 -4.54 0.48
CA LYS A 80 -12.50 -4.57 1.70
C LYS A 80 -11.61 -3.34 1.82
N LYS A 81 -11.00 -2.88 0.72
CA LYS A 81 -10.23 -1.64 0.70
C LYS A 81 -11.06 -0.44 1.12
N VAL A 82 -12.24 -0.30 0.52
CA VAL A 82 -13.20 0.77 0.86
C VAL A 82 -13.58 0.70 2.33
N ALA A 83 -13.92 -0.49 2.85
CA ALA A 83 -14.29 -0.66 4.25
C ALA A 83 -13.13 -0.28 5.19
N ALA A 84 -11.90 -0.70 4.87
CA ALA A 84 -10.71 -0.34 5.64
C ALA A 84 -10.51 1.18 5.68
N PHE A 85 -10.53 1.84 4.52
CA PHE A 85 -10.38 3.29 4.46
C PHE A 85 -11.50 4.03 5.20
N GLN A 86 -12.74 3.59 5.09
CA GLN A 86 -13.85 4.21 5.84
C GLN A 86 -13.65 4.08 7.36
N GLU A 87 -13.21 2.92 7.83
CA GLU A 87 -12.98 2.70 9.26
C GLU A 87 -11.74 3.46 9.76
N GLY A 88 -10.68 3.53 8.96
CA GLY A 88 -9.51 4.37 9.22
C GLY A 88 -9.87 5.85 9.36
N ALA A 89 -10.71 6.37 8.46
CA ALA A 89 -11.21 7.75 8.56
C ALA A 89 -12.05 7.94 9.84
N ARG A 90 -12.94 7.01 10.17
CA ARG A 90 -13.77 7.07 11.38
C ARG A 90 -12.92 7.12 12.66
N VAL A 91 -11.87 6.30 12.73
CA VAL A 91 -10.95 6.26 13.89
C VAL A 91 -10.08 7.53 13.96
N ALA A 92 -9.57 8.01 12.82
CA ALA A 92 -8.80 9.26 12.76
C ALA A 92 -9.64 10.48 13.16
N GLN A 93 -10.91 10.53 12.76
CA GLN A 93 -11.84 11.57 13.22
C GLN A 93 -11.98 11.56 14.74
N LYS A 94 -12.11 10.38 15.36
CA LYS A 94 -12.15 10.29 16.82
C LYS A 94 -10.85 10.79 17.47
N ALA A 95 -9.71 10.56 16.85
CA ALA A 95 -8.44 11.11 17.33
C ALA A 95 -8.40 12.64 17.23
N LEU A 96 -8.97 13.23 16.16
CA LEU A 96 -9.15 14.68 16.00
C LEU A 96 -10.06 15.26 17.09
N ASP A 97 -11.17 14.58 17.40
CA ASP A 97 -12.09 15.03 18.46
C ASP A 97 -11.42 15.09 19.84
N LEU A 98 -10.39 14.28 20.07
CA LEU A 98 -9.60 14.29 21.31
C LEU A 98 -8.38 15.24 21.26
N ARG A 99 -7.79 15.43 20.07
CA ARG A 99 -6.60 16.26 19.84
C ARG A 99 -6.66 16.93 18.47
N GLU A 100 -7.44 18.01 18.38
CA GLU A 100 -7.71 18.74 17.14
C GLU A 100 -6.44 19.28 16.46
N SER A 101 -5.42 19.66 17.23
CA SER A 101 -4.14 20.16 16.72
C SER A 101 -3.21 19.08 16.15
N SER A 102 -3.63 17.81 16.17
CA SER A 102 -2.80 16.68 15.72
C SER A 102 -2.67 16.63 14.20
N ALA A 103 -1.51 17.02 13.67
CA ALA A 103 -1.22 16.96 12.23
C ALA A 103 -1.41 15.54 11.65
N ASP A 104 -0.96 14.51 12.36
CA ASP A 104 -1.14 13.11 11.95
C ASP A 104 -2.61 12.71 11.85
N ALA A 105 -3.47 13.26 12.72
CA ALA A 105 -4.88 12.95 12.72
C ALA A 105 -5.58 13.57 11.51
N HIS A 106 -5.24 14.82 11.18
CA HIS A 106 -5.70 15.47 9.94
C HIS A 106 -5.24 14.71 8.70
N PHE A 107 -3.95 14.34 8.66
CA PHE A 107 -3.38 13.57 7.56
C PHE A 107 -4.09 12.23 7.38
N LEU A 108 -4.17 11.42 8.44
CA LEU A 108 -4.77 10.09 8.37
C LEU A 108 -6.27 10.16 8.06
N TYR A 109 -6.99 11.15 8.59
CA TYR A 109 -8.40 11.36 8.25
C TYR A 109 -8.56 11.65 6.75
N ALA A 110 -7.81 12.61 6.23
CA ALA A 110 -7.88 13.01 4.82
C ALA A 110 -7.42 11.88 3.88
N ALA A 111 -6.33 11.19 4.20
CA ALA A 111 -5.79 10.10 3.39
C ALA A 111 -6.77 8.93 3.27
N ASN A 112 -7.35 8.51 4.39
CA ASN A 112 -8.35 7.46 4.40
C ASN A 112 -9.64 7.90 3.68
N LEU A 113 -10.18 9.08 4.00
CA LEU A 113 -11.41 9.58 3.38
C LEU A 113 -11.25 9.74 1.87
N GLY A 114 -10.13 10.32 1.42
CA GLY A 114 -9.82 10.51 0.01
C GLY A 114 -9.69 9.17 -0.73
N SER A 115 -9.00 8.20 -0.13
CA SER A 115 -8.83 6.87 -0.74
C SER A 115 -10.15 6.10 -0.84
N ALA A 116 -11.02 6.21 0.16
CA ALA A 116 -12.37 5.64 0.10
C ALA A 116 -13.19 6.28 -1.03
N ALA A 117 -13.17 7.62 -1.13
CA ALA A 117 -13.89 8.36 -2.16
C ALA A 117 -13.38 8.04 -3.57
N GLU A 118 -12.06 7.99 -3.76
CA GLU A 118 -11.42 7.63 -5.03
C GLU A 118 -11.87 6.25 -5.52
N LEU A 119 -11.91 5.26 -4.62
CA LEU A 119 -12.38 3.94 -5.00
C LEU A 119 -13.88 3.92 -5.32
N GLN A 120 -14.69 4.75 -4.66
CA GLN A 120 -16.14 4.77 -4.82
C GLN A 120 -16.61 5.44 -6.12
N GLY A 121 -15.89 6.47 -6.59
CA GLY A 121 -16.18 7.20 -7.84
C GLY A 121 -16.94 8.49 -7.60
#